data_AF-A0A1T0AS17-F1
#
_entry.id   AF-A0A1T0AS17-F1
#
_cell.length_a   1.000
_cell.length_b   1.000
_cell.length_c   1.000
_cell.angle_alpha   90.00
_cell.angle_beta   90.00
_cell.angle_gamma   90.00
#
_symmetry.space_group_name_H-M   'P 1'
#
loop_
_entity.id
_entity.type
_entity.pdbx_description
1 polymer ?
#
loop_
_entity_poly.entity_id
_entity_poly.type
_entity_poly.pdbx_seq_one_letter_code
_entity_poly.pdbx_strand_id
1 'polypeptide(L)' 'MIFEMQYHTSQSFALKNGKLHRLYERFRDPTTSQSEKQQIFLEMQNLSAKLDEPKLITSIREKK' A
#
# COMPACT_ATOMS: atom_id res chain seq x y z
N MET A 1 1.08 -26.55 8.18
CA MET A 1 0.38 -25.51 7.40
C MET A 1 0.73 -24.17 8.04
N ILE A 2 1.35 -23.26 7.30
CA ILE A 2 1.76 -21.95 7.78
C ILE A 2 0.82 -20.92 7.17
N PHE A 3 0.31 -20.01 7.99
CA PHE A 3 -0.54 -18.91 7.54
C PHE A 3 0.14 -17.58 7.86
N GLU A 4 -0.10 -16.61 6.99
CA GLU A 4 0.23 -15.22 7.26
C GLU A 4 -1.05 -14.44 7.56
N MET A 5 -1.05 -13.65 8.63
CA MET A 5 -2.16 -12.81 9.02
C MET A 5 -1.74 -11.34 8.92
N GLN A 6 -2.51 -10.55 8.16
CA GLN A 6 -2.28 -9.13 7.95
C GLN A 6 -3.49 -8.32 8.43
N TYR A 7 -3.24 -7.18 9.05
CA TYR A 7 -4.27 -6.25 9.50
C TYR A 7 -4.28 -4.99 8.63
N HIS A 8 -5.48 -4.53 8.26
CA HIS A 8 -5.66 -3.35 7.43
C HIS A 8 -6.84 -2.53 7.96
N THR A 9 -6.83 -1.21 7.71
CA THR A 9 -8.05 -0.40 7.82
C THR A 9 -8.95 -0.70 6.62
N SER A 10 -10.26 -0.46 6.74
CA SER A 10 -11.20 -0.71 5.63
C SER A 10 -10.81 0.07 4.37
N GLN A 11 -10.37 1.33 4.53
CA GLN A 11 -9.95 2.20 3.43
C GLN A 11 -8.66 1.69 2.77
N SER A 12 -7.65 1.31 3.56
CA SER A 12 -6.39 0.82 3.00
C SER A 12 -6.55 -0.54 2.33
N PHE A 13 -7.41 -1.41 2.87
CA PHE A 13 -7.74 -2.69 2.25
C PHE A 13 -8.43 -2.49 0.90
N ALA A 14 -9.44 -1.62 0.82
CA ALA A 14 -10.15 -1.31 -0.41
C ALA A 14 -9.22 -0.73 -1.49
N LEU A 15 -8.30 0.16 -1.10
CA LEU A 15 -7.31 0.72 -2.02
C LEU A 15 -6.33 -0.35 -2.50
N LYS A 16 -5.82 -1.18 -1.57
CA LYS A 16 -4.88 -2.28 -1.86
C LYS A 16 -5.50 -3.28 -2.82
N ASN A 17 -6.70 -3.80 -2.55
CA ASN A 17 -7.39 -4.77 -3.40
C ASN A 17 -7.97 -4.18 -4.69
N GLY A 18 -7.93 -2.86 -4.86
CA GLY A 18 -8.45 -2.18 -6.03
C GLY A 18 -7.35 -1.72 -6.98
N LYS A 19 -7.28 -0.39 -7.15
CA LYS A 19 -6.41 0.26 -8.13
C LYS A 19 -4.93 0.05 -7.82
N LEU A 20 -4.55 0.00 -6.54
CA LEU A 20 -3.16 -0.10 -6.13
C LEU A 20 -2.55 -1.47 -6.51
N HIS A 21 -3.30 -2.57 -6.34
CA HIS A 21 -2.84 -3.89 -6.77
C HIS A 21 -2.56 -3.95 -8.27
N ARG A 22 -3.46 -3.41 -9.10
CA ARG A 22 -3.26 -3.39 -10.57
C ARG A 22 -2.00 -2.61 -10.97
N LEU A 23 -1.75 -1.48 -10.32
CA LEU A 23 -0.54 -0.68 -10.52
C LEU A 23 0.71 -1.44 -10.06
N TYR A 24 0.63 -2.11 -8.92
CA TYR A 24 1.73 -2.93 -8.40
C TYR A 24 2.11 -4.08 -9.35
N GLU A 25 1.12 -4.82 -9.88
CA GLU A 25 1.38 -5.89 -10.84
C GLU A 25 2.08 -5.36 -12.10
N ARG A 26 1.61 -4.22 -12.66
CA ARG A 26 2.27 -3.57 -13.79
C ARG A 26 3.66 -3.07 -13.46
N PHE A 27 3.88 -2.54 -12.26
CA PHE A 27 5.20 -2.10 -11.80
C PHE A 27 6.18 -3.27 -11.70
N ARG A 28 5.69 -4.43 -11.24
CA ARG A 28 6.49 -5.65 -11.05
C ARG A 28 6.79 -6.37 -12.36
N ASP A 29 5.95 -6.19 -13.37
CA ASP A 29 6.15 -6.78 -14.69
C ASP A 29 7.55 -6.43 -15.25
N PRO A 30 8.37 -7.43 -15.61
CA PRO A 30 9.70 -7.20 -16.17
C PRO A 30 9.66 -6.49 -17.53
N THR A 31 8.54 -6.56 -18.25
CA THR A 31 8.36 -5.93 -19.57
C THR A 31 8.05 -4.44 -19.49
N THR A 32 7.62 -3.94 -18.33
CA THR A 32 7.32 -2.52 -18.12
C THR A 32 8.61 -1.69 -18.18
N SER A 33 8.59 -0.63 -18.97
CA SER A 33 9.75 0.25 -19.13
C SER A 33 10.11 0.99 -17.85
N GLN A 34 11.35 1.43 -17.72
CA GLN A 34 11.81 2.15 -16.53
C GLN A 34 11.07 3.49 -16.33
N SER A 35 10.73 4.18 -17.42
CA SER A 35 9.97 5.44 -17.37
C SER A 35 8.55 5.21 -16.86
N GLU A 36 7.87 4.17 -17.34
CA GLU A 36 6.54 3.79 -16.84
C GLU A 36 6.60 3.35 -15.38
N LYS A 37 7.63 2.59 -14.97
CA LYS A 37 7.82 2.21 -13.56
C LYS A 37 7.89 3.43 -12.64
N GLN A 38 8.60 4.49 -13.06
CA GLN A 38 8.67 5.74 -12.29
C GLN A 38 7.29 6.41 -12.18
N GLN A 39 6.53 6.48 -13.27
CA GLN A 39 5.18 7.05 -13.27
C GLN A 39 4.24 6.26 -12.36
N ILE A 40 4.23 4.93 -12.49
CA ILE A 40 3.43 4.03 -11.67
C ILE A 40 3.80 4.17 -10.19
N PHE A 41 5.10 4.28 -9.87
CA PHE A 41 5.56 4.49 -8.50
C PHE A 41 5.04 5.79 -7.89
N LEU A 42 5.10 6.90 -8.64
CA LEU A 42 4.55 8.18 -8.20
C LEU A 42 3.03 8.11 -8.02
N GLU A 43 2.31 7.43 -8.92
CA GLU A 43 0.87 7.25 -8.80
C GLU A 43 0.51 6.44 -7.55
N MET A 44 1.21 5.34 -7.28
CA MET A 44 1.02 4.53 -6.08
C MET A 44 1.28 5.32 -4.79
N GLN A 45 2.35 6.14 -4.75
CA GLN A 45 2.61 7.03 -3.63
C GLN A 45 1.48 8.04 -3.43
N ASN A 46 1.04 8.70 -4.50
CA ASN A 46 -0.05 9.69 -4.44
C ASN A 46 -1.38 9.08 -3.99
N LEU A 47 -1.67 7.83 -4.38
CA LEU A 47 -2.85 7.11 -3.92
C LEU A 47 -2.74 6.76 -2.43
N SER A 48 -1.56 6.34 -1.98
CA SER A 48 -1.33 5.93 -0.60
C SER A 48 -1.32 7.11 0.36
N ALA A 49 -0.80 8.27 -0.07
CA ALA A 49 -0.78 9.51 0.71
C ALA A 49 -2.18 10.08 1.03
N LYS A 50 -3.22 9.61 0.34
CA LYS A 50 -4.62 10.01 0.59
C LYS A 50 -5.30 9.16 1.67
N LEU A 51 -4.63 8.13 2.18
CA LEU A 51 -5.16 7.32 3.27
C LEU A 51 -5.03 8.09 4.58
N ASP A 52 -6.07 8.00 5.41
CA ASP A 52 -6.04 8.62 6.73
C ASP A 52 -5.08 7.84 7.64
N GLU A 53 -4.15 8.57 8.26
CA GLU A 53 -3.24 8.01 9.25
C GLU A 53 -4.01 7.72 10.55
N PRO A 54 -3.97 6.47 11.08
CA PRO A 54 -4.64 6.14 12.32
C PRO A 54 -4.09 6.96 13.50
N LYS A 55 -5.00 7.47 14.35
CA LYS A 55 -4.60 8.17 15.59
C LYS A 55 -3.74 7.25 16.47
N LEU A 56 -2.70 7.82 17.09
CA LEU A 56 -1.79 7.14 18.00
C LEU A 56 -0.90 6.05 17.35
N ILE A 57 -0.78 6.00 16.02
CA ILE A 57 0.08 5.02 15.34
C ILE A 57 1.56 5.12 15.76
N THR A 58 2.01 6.32 16.16
CA THR A 58 3.37 6.58 16.67
C THR A 58 3.50 6.46 18.19
N SER A 59 2.40 6.21 18.91
CA SER A 59 2.37 6.20 20.38
C SER A 59 2.24 4.77 20.91
N ILE A 60 3.31 4.28 21.54
CA ILE A 60 3.26 3.03 22.30
C ILE A 60 2.88 3.39 23.74
N ARG A 61 1.74 2.90 24.21
CA ARG A 61 1.41 2.98 25.64
C ARG A 61 2.29 1.97 26.38
N GLU A 62 3.21 2.45 27.21
CA GLU A 62 3.91 1.57 28.14
C GLU A 62 2.89 0.93 29.09
N LYS A 63 2.95 -0.40 29.23
CA LYS A 63 2.17 -1.10 30.26
C LYS A 63 2.80 -0.79 31.62
N LYS A 64 2.10 -0.02 32.45
CA LYS A 64 2.36 0.04 33.90
C LYS A 64 1.94 -1.25 34.58
#